data_AF-C1GE08-F1
#
_entry.id   AF-C1GE08-F1
#
_cell.length_a   1.000
_cell.length_b   1.000
_cell.length_c   1.000
_cell.angle_alpha   90.00
_cell.angle_beta   90.00
_cell.angle_gamma   90.00
#
_symmetry.space_group_name_H-M   'P 1'
#
loop_
_entity.id
_entity.type
_entity.pdbx_description
1 polymer ?
#
loop_
_entity_poly.entity_id
_entity_poly.type
_entity_poly.pdbx_seq_one_letter_code
_entity_poly.pdbx_strand_id
1 'polypeptide(L)'
;MSFSQTLTVPPQGRTSNALCYAYQSTVTDVPSPPLPVENYTTEDLKDRLIYANRVLRNSQRRLSPIGTRALQIYKDACARLLNLEQENGDLEMARDVWRATLRTYDQTFNFTPCLRIVPSSDAQVLQDRLIDLQKTTFYTRYANIFAELCIQLKTVTGPMHKPYWTEIYSKLQSEKDSYRRLLSGGRAHYDCPTYLAISHACDQIGFSHSSMIQTIYQHAKLNDPIDMDIFSLIKTGKFDDLKKHLHSDSRITPLLVYGDDWKLIKLLKRVIEFLTDLWFVRDKIDLDKHQMWTYTKALRSLYKQLHEEDAFAQKSQLADAIARKIRKRLRDAEDD
;
A
#
# COMPACT_ATOMS: atom_id res chain seq x y z
N MET A 1 18.22 -35.10 -12.82
CA MET A 1 17.36 -35.86 -11.90
C MET A 1 16.18 -34.99 -11.53
N SER A 2 14.97 -35.42 -11.87
CA SER A 2 13.73 -34.65 -11.75
C SER A 2 13.11 -34.92 -10.39
N PHE A 3 12.93 -33.88 -9.57
CA PHE A 3 12.17 -33.97 -8.31
C PHE A 3 10.86 -33.22 -8.48
N SER A 4 9.82 -33.95 -8.86
CA SER A 4 8.43 -33.57 -8.64
C SER A 4 8.07 -33.93 -7.20
N GLN A 5 7.88 -32.93 -6.34
CA GLN A 5 7.22 -33.13 -5.04
C GLN A 5 6.15 -32.04 -4.86
N THR A 6 4.93 -32.52 -5.02
CA THR A 6 3.67 -32.11 -4.40
C THR A 6 3.74 -30.94 -3.41
N LEU A 7 3.00 -29.88 -3.77
CA LEU A 7 2.54 -28.79 -2.91
C LEU A 7 2.08 -29.31 -1.55
N THR A 8 2.94 -29.14 -0.55
CA THR A 8 2.55 -29.28 0.85
C THR A 8 2.11 -27.91 1.32
N VAL A 9 0.82 -27.78 1.61
CA VAL A 9 0.18 -26.58 2.18
C VAL A 9 0.95 -26.16 3.44
N PRO A 10 1.31 -24.86 3.60
CA PRO A 10 2.03 -24.42 4.79
C PRO A 10 1.13 -24.55 6.03
N PRO A 11 1.71 -24.82 7.22
CA PRO A 11 0.93 -25.07 8.43
C PRO A 11 0.17 -23.79 8.81
N GLN A 12 -1.16 -23.89 8.82
CA GLN A 12 -2.03 -22.88 9.42
C GLN A 12 -1.62 -22.71 10.88
N GLY A 13 -1.06 -21.54 11.21
CA GLY A 13 -0.84 -21.14 12.60
C GLY A 13 -2.16 -21.20 13.35
N ARG A 14 -2.17 -21.99 14.43
CA ARG A 14 -3.25 -22.28 15.39
C ARG A 14 -4.35 -21.19 15.51
N THR A 15 -5.33 -21.23 14.60
CA THR A 15 -6.68 -20.67 14.80
C THR A 15 -7.77 -21.75 14.76
N SER A 16 -7.38 -23.02 14.63
CA SER A 16 -8.29 -24.15 14.33
C SER A 16 -9.17 -24.58 15.51
N ASN A 17 -8.76 -24.35 16.77
CA ASN A 17 -9.47 -24.98 17.90
C ASN A 17 -10.61 -24.12 18.47
N ALA A 18 -10.64 -22.81 18.22
CA ALA A 18 -11.65 -21.90 18.80
C ALA A 18 -12.88 -21.63 17.91
N LEU A 19 -12.80 -21.92 16.61
CA LEU A 19 -13.82 -21.52 15.61
C LEU A 19 -14.51 -22.69 14.89
N CYS A 20 -14.30 -23.93 15.37
CA CYS A 20 -14.70 -25.14 14.64
C CYS A 20 -16.22 -25.23 14.33
N TYR A 21 -17.06 -24.44 15.01
CA TYR A 21 -18.53 -24.44 14.81
C TYR A 21 -19.09 -23.28 13.97
N ALA A 22 -18.29 -22.27 13.59
CA ALA A 22 -18.78 -21.07 12.88
C ALA A 22 -18.21 -20.91 11.45
N TYR A 23 -17.50 -21.92 10.95
CA TYR A 23 -16.84 -21.86 9.65
C TYR A 23 -17.85 -22.03 8.50
N GLN A 24 -18.22 -20.92 7.85
CA GLN A 24 -18.91 -20.94 6.55
C GLN A 24 -17.89 -20.90 5.42
N SER A 25 -18.06 -21.69 4.36
CA SER A 25 -17.15 -21.74 3.20
C SER A 25 -17.23 -20.49 2.32
N THR A 26 -18.42 -19.90 2.19
CA THR A 26 -18.71 -18.65 1.49
C THR A 26 -19.40 -17.67 2.43
N VAL A 27 -18.86 -16.46 2.56
CA VAL A 27 -19.43 -15.39 3.40
C VAL A 27 -20.05 -14.35 2.48
N THR A 28 -21.38 -14.34 2.41
CA THR A 28 -22.16 -13.37 1.62
C THR A 28 -22.63 -12.18 2.45
N ASP A 29 -22.82 -12.38 3.76
CA ASP A 29 -23.25 -11.34 4.69
C ASP A 29 -22.14 -10.99 5.68
N VAL A 30 -21.84 -9.71 5.80
CA VAL A 30 -20.79 -9.21 6.70
C VAL A 30 -21.48 -8.58 7.89
N PRO A 31 -21.28 -9.13 9.11
CA PRO A 31 -21.87 -8.55 10.30
C PRO A 31 -21.41 -7.11 10.49
N SER A 32 -22.24 -6.31 11.16
CA SER A 32 -21.86 -4.96 11.55
C SER A 32 -20.60 -5.00 12.44
N PRO A 33 -19.75 -3.96 12.38
CA PRO A 33 -18.60 -3.89 13.26
C PRO A 33 -19.05 -3.96 14.73
N PRO A 34 -18.30 -4.68 15.58
CA PRO A 34 -18.61 -4.82 16.99
C PRO A 34 -18.51 -3.46 17.69
N LEU A 35 -19.39 -3.22 18.67
CA LEU A 35 -19.35 -2.02 19.50
C LEU A 35 -18.27 -2.14 20.58
N PRO A 36 -17.59 -1.04 20.96
CA PRO A 36 -16.65 -1.05 22.08
C PRO A 36 -17.31 -1.57 23.36
N VAL A 37 -16.60 -2.42 24.09
CA VAL A 37 -17.00 -2.91 25.42
C VAL A 37 -15.97 -2.51 26.46
N GLU A 38 -16.42 -2.28 27.69
CA GLU A 38 -15.51 -1.93 28.80
C GLU A 38 -14.64 -3.12 29.19
N ASN A 39 -15.23 -4.31 29.33
CA ASN A 39 -14.54 -5.56 29.65
C ASN A 39 -14.90 -6.63 28.63
N TYR A 40 -13.89 -7.25 28.02
CA TYR A 40 -14.08 -8.28 27.02
C TYR A 40 -14.39 -9.62 27.68
N THR A 41 -15.58 -10.17 27.41
CA THR A 41 -15.90 -11.56 27.73
C THR A 41 -15.34 -12.53 26.68
N THR A 42 -15.32 -13.83 26.99
CA THR A 42 -14.91 -14.87 26.02
C THR A 42 -15.81 -14.83 24.77
N GLU A 43 -17.10 -14.60 24.95
CA GLU A 43 -18.11 -14.48 23.90
C GLU A 43 -17.86 -13.24 23.03
N ASP A 44 -17.57 -12.09 23.66
CA ASP A 44 -17.19 -10.86 22.95
C ASP A 44 -16.00 -11.07 22.02
N LEU A 45 -14.98 -11.81 22.48
CA LEU A 45 -13.78 -12.09 21.69
C LEU A 45 -14.07 -13.03 20.52
N LYS A 46 -14.95 -14.03 20.72
CA LYS A 46 -15.39 -14.93 19.65
C LYS A 46 -16.17 -14.17 18.58
N ASP A 47 -17.09 -13.29 18.95
CA ASP A 47 -17.88 -12.49 18.01
C ASP A 47 -17.01 -11.57 17.16
N ARG A 48 -16.03 -10.92 17.79
CA ARG A 48 -15.03 -10.09 17.11
C ARG A 48 -14.17 -10.88 16.14
N LEU A 49 -13.77 -12.08 16.54
CA LEU A 49 -13.01 -13.00 15.70
C LEU A 49 -13.85 -13.48 14.51
N ILE A 50 -15.15 -13.74 14.71
CA ILE A 50 -16.11 -14.08 13.64
C ILE A 50 -16.24 -12.90 12.67
N TYR A 51 -16.45 -11.68 13.16
CA TYR A 51 -16.52 -10.47 12.34
C TYR A 51 -15.26 -10.33 11.47
N ALA A 52 -14.07 -10.35 12.09
CA ALA A 52 -12.81 -10.16 11.39
C ALA A 52 -12.59 -11.25 10.33
N ASN A 53 -12.88 -12.52 10.65
CA ASN A 53 -12.77 -13.60 9.67
C ASN A 53 -13.76 -13.46 8.52
N ARG A 54 -15.01 -13.06 8.78
CA ARG A 54 -16.04 -12.89 7.76
C ARG A 54 -15.68 -11.76 6.79
N VAL A 55 -15.25 -10.62 7.30
CA VAL A 55 -14.79 -9.48 6.49
C VAL A 55 -13.57 -9.88 5.63
N LEU A 56 -12.55 -10.51 6.22
CA LEU A 56 -11.32 -10.92 5.51
C LEU A 56 -11.58 -11.99 4.43
N ARG A 57 -12.62 -12.80 4.58
CA ARG A 57 -13.00 -13.86 3.64
C ARG A 57 -14.09 -13.44 2.64
N ASN A 58 -14.57 -12.20 2.71
CA ASN A 58 -15.54 -11.71 1.75
C ASN A 58 -14.88 -11.59 0.37
N SER A 59 -15.34 -12.39 -0.58
CA SER A 59 -14.82 -12.40 -1.95
C SER A 59 -15.48 -11.35 -2.86
N GLN A 60 -16.65 -10.84 -2.48
CA GLN A 60 -17.42 -9.88 -3.29
C GLN A 60 -16.97 -8.44 -3.06
N ARG A 61 -16.67 -8.08 -1.80
CA ARG A 61 -16.23 -6.74 -1.40
C ARG A 61 -15.06 -6.87 -0.43
N ARG A 62 -13.95 -6.23 -0.75
CA ARG A 62 -12.68 -6.40 -0.05
C ARG A 62 -12.25 -5.07 0.57
N LEU A 63 -11.61 -5.16 1.74
CA LEU A 63 -10.91 -4.03 2.31
C LEU A 63 -9.71 -3.65 1.43
N SER A 64 -9.29 -2.40 1.51
CA SER A 64 -8.00 -1.97 0.97
C SER A 64 -6.85 -2.78 1.57
N PRO A 65 -5.64 -2.77 0.98
CA PRO A 65 -4.48 -3.46 1.54
C PRO A 65 -4.19 -3.08 3.00
N ILE A 66 -4.28 -1.78 3.33
CA ILE A 66 -4.09 -1.31 4.71
C ILE A 66 -5.24 -1.72 5.63
N GLY A 67 -6.48 -1.70 5.14
CA GLY A 67 -7.64 -2.19 5.87
C GLY A 67 -7.54 -3.68 6.21
N THR A 68 -7.13 -4.48 5.22
CA THR A 68 -6.88 -5.91 5.37
C THR A 68 -5.85 -6.16 6.46
N ARG A 69 -4.72 -5.43 6.42
CA ARG A 69 -3.66 -5.55 7.43
C ARG A 69 -4.12 -5.15 8.82
N ALA A 70 -4.79 -4.02 8.93
CA ALA A 70 -5.30 -3.52 10.19
C ALA A 70 -6.29 -4.51 10.81
N LEU A 71 -7.15 -5.12 9.98
CA LEU A 71 -8.08 -6.14 10.43
C LEU A 71 -7.42 -7.48 10.78
N GLN A 72 -6.30 -7.85 10.15
CA GLN A 72 -5.49 -9.01 10.56
C GLN A 72 -4.87 -8.79 11.95
N ILE A 73 -4.33 -7.59 12.22
CA ILE A 73 -3.82 -7.25 13.55
C ILE A 73 -4.93 -7.36 14.59
N TYR A 74 -6.12 -6.84 14.27
CA TYR A 74 -7.29 -6.96 15.12
C TYR A 74 -7.70 -8.42 15.36
N LYS A 75 -7.74 -9.25 14.31
CA LYS A 75 -8.02 -10.68 14.38
C LYS A 75 -7.00 -11.41 15.28
N ASP A 76 -5.72 -11.12 15.11
CA ASP A 76 -4.64 -11.71 15.89
C ASP A 76 -4.70 -11.28 17.36
N ALA A 77 -5.03 -10.02 17.63
CA ALA A 77 -5.25 -9.53 18.98
C ALA A 77 -6.42 -10.26 19.67
N CYS A 78 -7.54 -10.49 18.96
CA CYS A 78 -8.66 -11.26 19.48
C CYS A 78 -8.24 -12.70 19.81
N ALA A 79 -7.54 -13.37 18.89
CA ALA A 79 -7.09 -14.75 19.08
C ALA A 79 -6.07 -14.88 20.23
N ARG A 80 -5.13 -13.94 20.34
CA ARG A 80 -4.12 -13.92 21.42
C ARG A 80 -4.76 -13.69 22.77
N LEU A 81 -5.67 -12.72 22.89
CA LEU A 81 -6.37 -12.48 24.14
C LEU A 81 -7.23 -13.69 24.54
N LEU A 82 -7.93 -14.31 23.60
CA LEU A 82 -8.72 -15.52 23.85
C LEU A 82 -7.88 -16.69 24.39
N ASN A 83 -6.65 -16.86 23.88
CA ASN A 83 -5.72 -17.87 24.40
C ASN A 83 -5.23 -17.50 25.81
N LEU A 84 -4.90 -16.23 26.06
CA LEU A 84 -4.44 -15.76 27.37
C LEU A 84 -5.51 -15.87 28.46
N GLU A 85 -6.79 -15.75 28.12
CA GLU A 85 -7.91 -15.97 29.07
C GLU A 85 -8.04 -17.47 29.47
N GLN A 86 -7.47 -18.40 28.69
CA GLN A 86 -7.45 -19.83 29.00
C GLN A 86 -6.17 -20.29 29.72
N GLU A 87 -5.13 -19.45 29.74
CA GLU A 87 -3.85 -19.75 30.37
C GLU A 87 -3.86 -19.39 31.86
N ASN A 88 -3.44 -20.34 32.70
CA ASN A 88 -3.23 -20.13 34.12
C ASN A 88 -1.86 -19.49 34.36
N GLY A 89 -1.83 -18.29 34.94
CA GLY A 89 -0.59 -17.57 35.26
C GLY A 89 -0.82 -16.07 35.48
N ASP A 90 0.17 -15.38 36.05
CA ASP A 90 0.17 -13.92 36.16
C ASP A 90 0.57 -13.28 34.83
N LEU A 91 -0.42 -13.16 33.94
CA LEU A 91 -0.28 -12.63 32.58
C LEU A 91 -1.09 -11.34 32.38
N GLU A 92 -1.51 -10.66 33.46
CA GLU A 92 -2.39 -9.48 33.38
C GLU A 92 -1.81 -8.36 32.53
N MET A 93 -0.50 -8.11 32.64
CA MET A 93 0.16 -7.09 31.81
C MET A 93 0.03 -7.42 30.31
N ALA A 94 0.16 -8.69 29.92
CA ALA A 94 -0.01 -9.11 28.54
C ALA A 94 -1.47 -9.00 28.09
N ARG A 95 -2.42 -9.38 28.96
CA ARG A 95 -3.86 -9.23 28.70
C ARG A 95 -4.22 -7.76 28.48
N ASP A 96 -3.72 -6.86 29.31
CA ASP A 96 -3.99 -5.42 29.22
C ASP A 96 -3.48 -4.78 27.92
N VAL A 97 -2.30 -5.21 27.43
CA VAL A 97 -1.79 -4.77 26.12
C VAL A 97 -2.75 -5.14 24.99
N TRP A 98 -3.27 -6.37 24.98
CA TRP A 98 -4.22 -6.80 23.95
C TRP A 98 -5.59 -6.16 24.11
N ARG A 99 -6.08 -5.99 25.35
CA ARG A 99 -7.33 -5.25 25.63
C ARG A 99 -7.23 -3.80 25.15
N ALA A 100 -6.12 -3.10 25.43
CA ALA A 100 -5.88 -1.74 24.96
C ALA A 100 -5.84 -1.66 23.42
N THR A 101 -5.20 -2.63 22.78
CA THR A 101 -5.19 -2.76 21.32
C THR A 101 -6.61 -2.91 20.77
N LEU A 102 -7.40 -3.85 21.29
CA LEU A 102 -8.78 -4.08 20.85
C LEU A 102 -9.67 -2.85 21.05
N ARG A 103 -9.58 -2.18 22.21
CA ARG A 103 -10.36 -0.95 22.47
C ARG A 103 -10.06 0.13 21.44
N THR A 104 -8.79 0.27 21.07
CA THR A 104 -8.36 1.23 20.03
C THR A 104 -9.01 0.92 18.68
N TYR A 105 -9.06 -0.35 18.28
CA TYR A 105 -9.71 -0.75 17.03
C TYR A 105 -11.24 -0.59 17.09
N ASP A 106 -11.86 -1.05 18.18
CA ASP A 106 -13.32 -0.95 18.39
C ASP A 106 -13.81 0.50 18.30
N GLN A 107 -13.07 1.43 18.93
CA GLN A 107 -13.38 2.86 18.89
C GLN A 107 -13.20 3.47 17.49
N THR A 108 -12.29 2.93 16.69
CA THR A 108 -11.90 3.52 15.39
C THR A 108 -12.63 2.93 14.20
N PHE A 109 -13.28 1.76 14.29
CA PHE A 109 -14.09 1.20 13.18
C PHE A 109 -15.14 2.18 12.64
N ASN A 110 -15.67 3.06 13.49
CA ASN A 110 -16.68 4.03 13.12
C ASN A 110 -16.13 5.31 12.47
N PHE A 111 -14.83 5.55 12.53
CA PHE A 111 -14.23 6.80 12.07
C PHE A 111 -13.06 6.59 11.12
N THR A 112 -12.58 5.36 10.96
CA THR A 112 -11.47 4.99 10.09
C THR A 112 -11.99 4.33 8.81
N PRO A 113 -12.00 5.04 7.66
CA PRO A 113 -12.60 4.55 6.42
C PRO A 113 -11.99 3.24 5.90
N CYS A 114 -10.68 3.03 6.10
CA CYS A 114 -10.00 1.84 5.61
C CYS A 114 -10.40 0.54 6.35
N LEU A 115 -11.01 0.64 7.53
CA LEU A 115 -11.52 -0.52 8.28
C LEU A 115 -12.93 -0.94 7.84
N ARG A 116 -13.55 -0.20 6.92
CA ARG A 116 -14.92 -0.45 6.45
C ARG A 116 -14.89 -1.10 5.09
N ILE A 117 -15.81 -2.05 4.90
CA ILE A 117 -16.07 -2.61 3.58
C ILE A 117 -16.67 -1.53 2.70
N VAL A 118 -16.26 -1.57 1.44
CA VAL A 118 -16.74 -0.65 0.42
C VAL A 118 -18.26 -0.79 0.24
N PRO A 119 -19.03 0.30 0.17
CA PRO A 119 -20.49 0.23 0.20
C PRO A 119 -21.11 -0.42 -1.05
N SER A 120 -20.46 -0.33 -2.21
CA SER A 120 -20.97 -0.83 -3.49
C SER A 120 -19.90 -1.51 -4.35
N SER A 121 -20.35 -2.27 -5.35
CA SER A 121 -19.47 -2.88 -6.37
C SER A 121 -18.70 -1.83 -7.16
N ASP A 122 -19.34 -0.71 -7.53
CA ASP A 122 -18.69 0.35 -8.33
C ASP A 122 -17.59 1.05 -7.53
N ALA A 123 -17.83 1.28 -6.24
CA ALA A 123 -16.81 1.82 -5.36
C ALA A 123 -15.66 0.82 -5.16
N GLN A 124 -15.93 -0.49 -5.13
CA GLN A 124 -14.89 -1.53 -5.08
C GLN A 124 -14.04 -1.49 -6.36
N VAL A 125 -14.68 -1.41 -7.53
CA VAL A 125 -14.01 -1.31 -8.83
C VAL A 125 -13.13 -0.06 -8.89
N LEU A 126 -13.64 1.09 -8.43
CA LEU A 126 -12.85 2.32 -8.38
C LEU A 126 -11.64 2.16 -7.45
N GLN A 127 -11.84 1.63 -6.23
CA GLN A 127 -10.77 1.39 -5.27
C GLN A 127 -9.66 0.50 -5.87
N ASP A 128 -10.03 -0.64 -6.44
CA ASP A 128 -9.07 -1.58 -7.02
C ASP A 128 -8.31 -0.95 -8.19
N ARG A 129 -9.01 -0.20 -9.04
CA ARG A 129 -8.37 0.52 -10.14
C ARG A 129 -7.41 1.60 -9.67
N LEU A 130 -7.74 2.36 -8.62
CA LEU A 130 -6.82 3.36 -8.06
C LEU A 130 -5.56 2.72 -7.47
N ILE A 131 -5.71 1.57 -6.79
CA ILE A 131 -4.56 0.80 -6.29
C ILE A 131 -3.71 0.30 -7.46
N ASP A 132 -4.32 -0.28 -8.49
CA ASP A 132 -3.61 -0.78 -9.68
C ASP A 132 -2.91 0.33 -10.46
N LEU A 133 -3.54 1.52 -10.56
CA LEU A 133 -2.94 2.70 -11.17
C LEU A 133 -1.69 3.14 -10.38
N GLN A 134 -1.79 3.23 -9.06
CA GLN A 134 -0.66 3.61 -8.22
C GLN A 134 0.45 2.56 -8.24
N LYS A 135 0.07 1.28 -8.24
CA LYS A 135 0.99 0.14 -8.33
C LYS A 135 1.73 0.15 -9.66
N THR A 136 1.03 0.32 -10.79
CA THR A 136 1.65 0.50 -12.11
C THR A 136 2.63 1.65 -12.09
N THR A 137 2.20 2.82 -11.60
CA THR A 137 3.04 4.02 -11.54
C THR A 137 4.31 3.79 -10.72
N PHE A 138 4.18 3.12 -9.57
CA PHE A 138 5.31 2.77 -8.71
C PHE A 138 6.27 1.79 -9.43
N TYR A 139 5.77 0.70 -10.00
CA TYR A 139 6.62 -0.29 -10.67
C TYR A 139 7.27 0.25 -11.94
N THR A 140 6.57 1.08 -12.73
CA THR A 140 7.13 1.75 -13.90
C THR A 140 8.29 2.66 -13.52
N ARG A 141 8.16 3.41 -12.41
CA ARG A 141 9.21 4.33 -11.94
C ARG A 141 10.54 3.62 -11.65
N TYR A 142 10.47 2.40 -11.12
CA TYR A 142 11.64 1.61 -10.75
C TYR A 142 11.90 0.43 -11.70
N ALA A 143 11.26 0.39 -12.88
CA ALA A 143 11.20 -0.80 -13.74
C ALA A 143 12.59 -1.39 -14.04
N ASN A 144 13.55 -0.53 -14.39
CA ASN A 144 14.92 -0.94 -14.69
C ASN A 144 15.61 -1.59 -13.48
N ILE A 145 15.47 -1.00 -12.29
CA ILE A 145 16.10 -1.53 -11.06
C ILE A 145 15.38 -2.81 -10.60
N PHE A 146 14.05 -2.85 -10.69
CA PHE A 146 13.26 -4.01 -10.30
C PHE A 146 13.49 -5.20 -11.23
N ALA A 147 13.67 -4.97 -12.53
CA ALA A 147 14.04 -6.02 -13.48
C ALA A 147 15.36 -6.69 -13.06
N GLU A 148 16.37 -5.90 -12.74
CA GLU A 148 17.66 -6.42 -12.27
C GLU A 148 17.54 -7.14 -10.92
N LEU A 149 16.71 -6.66 -10.00
CA LEU A 149 16.45 -7.34 -8.73
C LEU A 149 15.50 -8.56 -8.85
N CYS A 150 15.07 -8.91 -10.06
CA CYS A 150 14.07 -9.95 -10.33
C CYS A 150 12.74 -9.73 -9.56
N ILE A 151 12.41 -8.47 -9.25
CA ILE A 151 11.17 -8.08 -8.61
C ILE A 151 10.11 -7.95 -9.70
N GLN A 152 9.31 -9.01 -9.86
CA GLN A 152 8.26 -9.02 -10.87
C GLN A 152 6.96 -8.46 -10.32
N LEU A 153 6.29 -7.67 -11.16
CA LEU A 153 4.89 -7.34 -10.95
C LEU A 153 4.07 -8.59 -11.27
N LYS A 154 3.56 -9.28 -10.24
CA LYS A 154 2.54 -10.33 -10.42
C LYS A 154 1.30 -9.67 -11.00
N THR A 155 1.24 -9.60 -12.33
CA THR A 155 0.13 -9.14 -13.18
C THR A 155 -0.51 -7.82 -12.74
N VAL A 156 -0.08 -6.72 -13.36
CA VAL A 156 -1.02 -5.63 -13.66
C VAL A 156 -1.31 -5.75 -15.15
N THR A 157 -2.58 -5.93 -15.48
CA THR A 157 -3.05 -5.75 -16.85
C THR A 157 -2.56 -4.38 -17.30
N GLY A 158 -1.69 -4.35 -18.33
CA GLY A 158 -1.04 -3.14 -18.84
C GLY A 158 -2.04 -2.12 -19.40
N PRO A 159 -1.92 -1.65 -20.66
CA PRO A 159 -2.74 -0.55 -21.23
C PRO A 159 -4.28 -0.76 -21.24
N MET A 160 -4.78 -1.86 -20.66
CA MET A 160 -6.17 -2.29 -20.59
C MET A 160 -7.12 -1.29 -19.92
N HIS A 161 -6.61 -0.37 -19.09
CA HIS A 161 -7.44 0.65 -18.41
C HIS A 161 -7.32 2.06 -19.01
N LYS A 162 -6.56 2.25 -20.11
CA LYS A 162 -6.41 3.59 -20.71
C LYS A 162 -7.75 4.23 -21.09
N PRO A 163 -8.71 3.52 -21.74
CA PRO A 163 -10.03 4.08 -22.04
C PRO A 163 -10.78 4.53 -20.77
N TYR A 164 -10.67 3.75 -19.70
CA TYR A 164 -11.30 4.09 -18.42
C TYR A 164 -10.73 5.37 -17.81
N TRP A 165 -9.40 5.48 -17.72
CA TRP A 165 -8.78 6.68 -17.16
C TRP A 165 -8.99 7.91 -18.03
N THR A 166 -9.09 7.76 -19.35
CA THR A 166 -9.47 8.84 -20.27
C THR A 166 -10.90 9.33 -20.00
N GLU A 167 -11.85 8.41 -19.79
CA GLU A 167 -13.23 8.77 -19.43
C GLU A 167 -13.30 9.51 -18.09
N ILE A 168 -12.64 8.97 -17.06
CA ILE A 168 -12.56 9.60 -15.73
C ILE A 168 -11.91 10.98 -15.84
N TYR A 169 -10.82 11.11 -16.60
CA TYR A 169 -10.16 12.38 -16.83
C TYR A 169 -11.09 13.41 -17.48
N SER A 170 -11.89 13.01 -18.48
CA SER A 170 -12.88 13.88 -19.13
C SER A 170 -13.89 14.41 -18.11
N LYS A 171 -14.45 13.54 -17.26
CA LYS A 171 -15.36 13.93 -16.17
C LYS A 171 -14.71 14.89 -15.18
N LEU A 172 -13.46 14.63 -14.79
CA LEU A 172 -12.70 15.52 -13.90
C LEU A 172 -12.42 16.89 -14.51
N GLN A 173 -12.29 16.99 -15.84
CA GLN A 173 -12.20 18.30 -16.51
C GLN A 173 -13.53 19.03 -16.49
N SER A 174 -14.66 18.36 -16.78
CA SER A 174 -15.98 19.01 -16.73
C SER A 174 -16.37 19.45 -15.32
N GLU A 175 -15.94 18.74 -14.28
CA GLU A 175 -16.25 19.06 -12.88
C GLU A 175 -15.25 20.06 -12.24
N LYS A 176 -14.19 20.46 -12.96
CA LYS A 176 -13.03 21.17 -12.39
C LYS A 176 -13.39 22.50 -11.71
N ASP A 177 -14.23 23.31 -12.34
CA ASP A 177 -14.61 24.62 -11.79
C ASP A 177 -15.58 24.47 -10.61
N SER A 178 -16.45 23.47 -10.65
CA SER A 178 -17.29 23.09 -9.50
C SER A 178 -16.47 22.63 -8.30
N TYR A 179 -15.45 21.80 -8.55
CA TYR A 179 -14.54 21.36 -7.51
C TYR A 179 -13.73 22.52 -6.92
N ARG A 180 -13.26 23.48 -7.75
CA ARG A 180 -12.59 24.69 -7.25
C ARG A 180 -13.51 25.53 -6.35
N ARG A 181 -14.79 25.68 -6.74
CA ARG A 181 -15.78 26.37 -5.90
C ARG A 181 -15.98 25.64 -4.57
N LEU A 182 -16.05 24.30 -4.59
CA LEU A 182 -16.16 23.49 -3.38
C LEU A 182 -14.96 23.70 -2.44
N LEU A 183 -13.73 23.63 -2.97
CA LEU A 183 -12.50 23.87 -2.18
C LEU A 183 -12.43 25.28 -1.57
N SER A 184 -13.13 26.24 -2.18
CA SER A 184 -13.21 27.62 -1.68
C SER A 184 -14.35 27.83 -0.66
N GLY A 185 -14.99 26.75 -0.19
CA GLY A 185 -16.13 26.79 0.75
C GLY A 185 -17.50 26.96 0.09
N GLY A 186 -17.58 26.93 -1.23
CA GLY A 186 -18.85 27.00 -1.97
C GLY A 186 -19.65 25.70 -1.91
N ARG A 187 -20.98 25.80 -2.06
CA ARG A 187 -21.86 24.62 -2.14
C ARG A 187 -21.91 24.09 -3.58
N ALA A 188 -21.01 23.15 -3.90
CA ALA A 188 -20.95 22.53 -5.24
C ALA A 188 -20.77 20.99 -5.17
N HIS A 189 -21.11 20.36 -4.04
CA HIS A 189 -20.93 18.91 -3.83
C HIS A 189 -21.61 18.05 -4.92
N TYR A 190 -22.80 18.43 -5.35
CA TYR A 190 -23.55 17.71 -6.39
C TYR A 190 -22.98 17.90 -7.81
N ASP A 191 -22.14 18.91 -8.01
CA ASP A 191 -21.57 19.27 -9.31
C ASP A 191 -20.16 18.69 -9.52
N CYS A 192 -19.62 17.94 -8.55
CA CYS A 192 -18.31 17.28 -8.66
C CYS A 192 -18.31 15.82 -8.12
N PRO A 193 -19.25 14.96 -8.58
CA PRO A 193 -19.38 13.60 -8.06
C PRO A 193 -18.14 12.73 -8.30
N THR A 194 -17.42 12.93 -9.40
CA THR A 194 -16.21 12.15 -9.70
C THR A 194 -15.06 12.49 -8.75
N TYR A 195 -14.85 13.78 -8.46
CA TYR A 195 -13.86 14.19 -7.45
C TYR A 195 -14.17 13.62 -6.07
N LEU A 196 -15.44 13.67 -5.64
CA LEU A 196 -15.86 13.14 -4.34
C LEU A 196 -15.71 11.61 -4.26
N ALA A 197 -16.07 10.89 -5.32
CA ALA A 197 -15.89 9.44 -5.38
C ALA A 197 -14.41 9.05 -5.26
N ILE A 198 -13.51 9.75 -5.94
CA ILE A 198 -12.06 9.53 -5.84
C ILE A 198 -11.54 9.90 -4.45
N SER A 199 -11.99 11.02 -3.88
CA SER A 199 -11.65 11.43 -2.50
C SER A 199 -12.00 10.33 -1.50
N HIS A 200 -13.25 9.84 -1.53
CA HIS A 200 -13.71 8.78 -0.65
C HIS A 200 -12.93 7.49 -0.82
N ALA A 201 -12.64 7.09 -2.07
CA ALA A 201 -11.82 5.91 -2.32
C ALA A 201 -10.38 6.11 -1.81
N CYS A 202 -9.79 7.29 -1.99
CA CYS A 202 -8.47 7.60 -1.46
C CYS A 202 -8.43 7.56 0.07
N ASP A 203 -9.47 8.03 0.76
CA ASP A 203 -9.59 7.91 2.22
C ASP A 203 -9.64 6.45 2.70
N GLN A 204 -10.32 5.58 1.94
CA GLN A 204 -10.38 4.15 2.22
C GLN A 204 -9.04 3.42 1.98
N ILE A 205 -8.24 3.90 1.03
CA ILE A 205 -6.94 3.30 0.70
C ILE A 205 -5.80 3.90 1.54
N GLY A 206 -5.93 5.16 1.96
CA GLY A 206 -4.86 5.94 2.59
C GLY A 206 -3.99 6.71 1.59
N PHE A 207 -4.50 7.02 0.40
CA PHE A 207 -3.78 7.82 -0.61
C PHE A 207 -4.06 9.31 -0.48
N SER A 208 -3.09 10.13 -0.91
CA SER A 208 -3.28 11.57 -1.07
C SER A 208 -4.20 11.87 -2.25
N HIS A 209 -5.26 12.65 -2.01
CA HIS A 209 -6.25 13.01 -3.03
C HIS A 209 -5.60 13.78 -4.17
N SER A 210 -4.80 14.80 -3.85
CA SER A 210 -4.15 15.65 -4.85
C SER A 210 -3.15 14.86 -5.70
N SER A 211 -2.38 13.97 -5.06
CA SER A 211 -1.43 13.12 -5.76
C SER A 211 -2.14 12.13 -6.68
N MET A 212 -3.25 11.53 -6.23
CA MET A 212 -4.01 10.59 -7.04
C MET A 212 -4.64 11.25 -8.28
N ILE A 213 -5.26 12.42 -8.12
CA ILE A 213 -5.80 13.18 -9.26
C ILE A 213 -4.69 13.52 -10.27
N GLN A 214 -3.50 13.91 -9.79
CA GLN A 214 -2.35 14.15 -10.66
C GLN A 214 -1.91 12.87 -11.39
N THR A 215 -1.85 11.72 -10.71
CA THR A 215 -1.53 10.43 -11.33
C THR A 215 -2.54 10.07 -12.43
N ILE A 216 -3.84 10.25 -12.19
CA ILE A 216 -4.89 10.04 -13.20
C ILE A 216 -4.67 10.96 -14.41
N TYR A 217 -4.36 12.23 -14.17
CA TYR A 217 -4.11 13.19 -15.26
C TYR A 217 -2.89 12.81 -16.09
N GLN A 218 -1.80 12.40 -15.45
CA GLN A 218 -0.58 11.95 -16.11
C GLN A 218 -0.86 10.70 -16.94
N HIS A 219 -1.54 9.71 -16.38
CA HIS A 219 -1.83 8.44 -17.06
C HIS A 219 -2.86 8.59 -18.20
N ALA A 220 -3.78 9.55 -18.10
CA ALA A 220 -4.75 9.84 -19.17
C ALA A 220 -4.12 10.63 -20.34
N LYS A 221 -3.18 11.54 -20.06
CA LYS A 221 -2.54 12.39 -21.07
C LYS A 221 -1.30 11.79 -21.73
N LEU A 222 -0.46 11.09 -20.98
CA LEU A 222 0.81 10.59 -21.48
C LEU A 222 0.56 9.34 -22.33
N ASN A 223 1.01 9.37 -23.58
CA ASN A 223 0.97 8.21 -24.45
C ASN A 223 2.05 7.17 -24.10
N ASP A 224 3.06 7.54 -23.31
CA ASP A 224 4.21 6.69 -23.01
C ASP A 224 4.64 6.76 -21.53
N PRO A 225 4.76 5.62 -20.81
CA PRO A 225 5.23 5.57 -19.42
C PRO A 225 6.70 5.98 -19.19
N ILE A 226 7.47 6.26 -20.26
CA ILE A 226 8.93 6.51 -20.22
C ILE A 226 9.31 7.76 -19.40
N ASP A 227 8.42 8.74 -19.29
CA ASP A 227 8.65 9.98 -18.53
C ASP A 227 8.58 9.80 -17.01
N MET A 228 8.10 8.67 -16.52
CA MET A 228 7.94 8.37 -15.09
C MET A 228 9.10 7.56 -14.51
N ASP A 229 10.03 7.08 -15.35
CA ASP A 229 11.22 6.33 -14.92
C ASP A 229 12.18 7.20 -14.09
N ILE A 230 12.74 6.61 -13.03
CA ILE A 230 13.60 7.34 -12.10
C ILE A 230 14.87 7.87 -12.76
N PHE A 231 15.42 7.17 -13.74
CA PHE A 231 16.57 7.66 -14.49
C PHE A 231 16.21 8.83 -15.42
N SER A 232 14.97 8.89 -15.91
CA SER A 232 14.48 10.06 -16.68
C SER A 232 14.40 11.32 -15.80
N LEU A 233 13.95 11.19 -14.54
CA LEU A 233 13.95 12.29 -13.57
C LEU A 233 15.38 12.76 -13.24
N ILE A 234 16.31 11.82 -13.06
CA ILE A 234 17.72 12.14 -12.83
C ILE A 234 18.29 12.82 -14.07
N LYS A 235 18.09 12.27 -15.27
CA LYS A 235 18.58 12.85 -16.53
C LYS A 235 18.01 14.25 -16.80
N THR A 236 16.81 14.58 -16.33
CA THR A 236 16.25 15.94 -16.51
C THR A 236 16.61 16.91 -15.38
N GLY A 237 17.41 16.47 -14.39
CA GLY A 237 17.81 17.31 -13.27
C GLY A 237 16.69 17.64 -12.28
N LYS A 238 15.55 16.96 -12.36
CA LYS A 238 14.37 17.17 -11.49
C LYS A 238 14.56 16.51 -10.12
N PHE A 239 15.62 16.89 -9.40
CA PHE A 239 16.01 16.23 -8.15
C PHE A 239 15.01 16.45 -7.02
N ASP A 240 14.28 17.56 -6.98
CA ASP A 240 13.26 17.77 -5.95
C ASP A 240 12.02 16.89 -6.18
N ASP A 241 11.66 16.62 -7.44
CA ASP A 241 10.60 15.65 -7.75
C ASP A 241 11.05 14.23 -7.41
N LEU A 242 12.34 13.90 -7.66
CA LEU A 242 12.93 12.64 -7.23
C LEU A 242 12.84 12.44 -5.71
N LYS A 243 13.14 13.47 -4.89
CA LYS A 243 12.99 13.42 -3.43
C LYS A 243 11.54 13.14 -3.03
N LYS A 244 10.59 13.90 -3.61
CA LYS A 244 9.15 13.73 -3.35
C LYS A 244 8.69 12.32 -3.68
N HIS A 245 9.12 11.77 -4.82
CA HIS A 245 8.77 10.42 -5.23
C HIS A 245 9.33 9.37 -4.26
N LEU A 246 10.63 9.39 -3.95
CA LEU A 246 11.23 8.42 -3.01
C LEU A 246 10.58 8.49 -1.63
N HIS A 247 10.31 9.69 -1.12
CA HIS A 247 9.61 9.90 0.14
C HIS A 247 8.19 9.31 0.12
N SER A 248 7.40 9.69 -0.87
CA SER A 248 6.02 9.20 -1.03
C SER A 248 5.99 7.69 -1.25
N ASP A 249 6.89 7.15 -2.06
CA ASP A 249 6.94 5.74 -2.45
C ASP A 249 7.26 4.82 -1.25
N SER A 250 8.13 5.27 -0.36
CA SER A 250 8.41 4.58 0.91
C SER A 250 7.15 4.44 1.78
N ARG A 251 6.27 5.46 1.76
CA ARG A 251 5.03 5.49 2.55
C ARG A 251 3.89 4.70 1.94
N ILE A 252 3.76 4.68 0.61
CA ILE A 252 2.67 3.98 -0.07
C ILE A 252 2.94 2.48 -0.25
N THR A 253 4.18 2.00 -0.14
CA THR A 253 4.54 0.59 -0.33
C THR A 253 3.59 -0.40 0.39
N PRO A 254 3.25 -0.24 1.70
CA PRO A 254 2.30 -1.13 2.37
C PRO A 254 0.85 -1.01 1.88
N LEU A 255 0.52 0.04 1.11
CA LEU A 255 -0.81 0.29 0.54
C LEU A 255 -0.98 -0.37 -0.84
N LEU A 256 0.10 -0.89 -1.45
CA LEU A 256 0.08 -1.43 -2.82
C LEU A 256 -0.01 -2.96 -2.88
N VAL A 257 0.29 -3.64 -1.77
CA VAL A 257 0.42 -5.10 -1.72
C VAL A 257 -0.71 -5.68 -0.87
N TYR A 258 -1.64 -6.36 -1.52
CA TYR A 258 -2.67 -7.12 -0.84
C TYR A 258 -2.09 -8.36 -0.14
N GLY A 259 -2.58 -8.63 1.07
CA GLY A 259 -2.26 -9.83 1.85
C GLY A 259 -0.93 -9.74 2.63
N ASP A 260 -0.57 -10.84 3.28
CA ASP A 260 0.59 -10.93 4.19
C ASP A 260 1.94 -11.11 3.47
N ASP A 261 2.11 -10.57 2.27
CA ASP A 261 3.42 -10.58 1.59
C ASP A 261 4.37 -9.53 2.18
N TRP A 262 4.59 -9.65 3.50
CA TRP A 262 5.45 -8.79 4.29
C TRP A 262 6.89 -8.83 3.78
N LYS A 263 7.30 -9.96 3.18
CA LYS A 263 8.61 -10.11 2.56
C LYS A 263 8.75 -9.18 1.37
N LEU A 264 7.76 -9.15 0.47
CA LEU A 264 7.75 -8.21 -0.65
C LEU A 264 7.68 -6.76 -0.17
N ILE A 265 6.79 -6.44 0.79
CA ILE A 265 6.69 -5.08 1.35
C ILE A 265 8.03 -4.63 1.94
N LYS A 266 8.68 -5.49 2.75
CA LYS A 266 9.99 -5.21 3.37
C LYS A 266 11.07 -5.04 2.31
N LEU A 267 11.09 -5.88 1.28
CA LEU A 267 12.02 -5.79 0.17
C LEU A 267 11.87 -4.48 -0.60
N LEU A 268 10.65 -4.15 -1.04
CA LEU A 268 10.36 -2.91 -1.75
C LEU A 268 10.77 -1.68 -0.91
N LYS A 269 10.39 -1.65 0.37
CA LYS A 269 10.77 -0.57 1.27
C LYS A 269 12.29 -0.42 1.41
N ARG A 270 13.02 -1.54 1.62
CA ARG A 270 14.48 -1.55 1.70
C ARG A 270 15.13 -1.03 0.41
N VAL A 271 14.57 -1.35 -0.75
CA VAL A 271 15.06 -0.82 -2.03
C VAL A 271 14.88 0.69 -2.09
N ILE A 272 13.69 1.22 -1.77
CA ILE A 272 13.44 2.67 -1.78
C ILE A 272 14.32 3.40 -0.76
N GLU A 273 14.48 2.85 0.45
CA GLU A 273 15.38 3.38 1.49
C GLU A 273 16.83 3.40 1.01
N PHE A 274 17.30 2.33 0.37
CA PHE A 274 18.65 2.30 -0.20
C PHE A 274 18.87 3.36 -1.27
N LEU A 275 17.93 3.52 -2.20
CA LEU A 275 18.01 4.54 -3.25
C LEU A 275 18.01 5.94 -2.65
N THR A 276 17.20 6.15 -1.60
CA THR A 276 17.18 7.40 -0.85
C THR A 276 18.54 7.69 -0.24
N ASP A 277 19.15 6.73 0.47
CA ASP A 277 20.48 6.88 1.08
C ASP A 277 21.61 7.06 0.04
N LEU A 278 21.49 6.40 -1.11
CA LEU A 278 22.49 6.49 -2.17
C LEU A 278 22.52 7.89 -2.78
N TRP A 279 21.36 8.50 -2.98
CA TRP A 279 21.23 9.75 -3.73
C TRP A 279 21.07 10.98 -2.86
N PHE A 280 20.65 10.82 -1.61
CA PHE A 280 20.39 11.92 -0.70
C PHE A 280 20.99 11.71 0.69
N VAL A 281 21.50 12.80 1.26
CA VAL A 281 21.82 12.90 2.68
C VAL A 281 20.56 13.42 3.38
N ARG A 282 20.00 12.60 4.27
CA ARG A 282 18.83 12.93 5.09
C ARG A 282 19.26 13.71 6.33
N ASP A 283 18.42 14.64 6.77
CA ASP A 283 18.65 15.37 8.02
C ASP A 283 18.59 14.41 9.22
N LYS A 284 19.48 14.58 10.20
CA LYS A 284 19.53 13.75 11.41
C LYS A 284 18.42 14.08 12.40
N ILE A 285 17.86 15.29 12.31
CA ILE A 285 16.85 15.80 13.25
C ILE A 285 15.45 15.39 12.77
N ASP A 286 15.18 15.50 11.47
CA ASP A 286 13.89 15.12 10.89
C ASP A 286 14.10 14.35 9.58
N LEU A 287 14.11 13.02 9.72
CA LEU A 287 14.28 12.09 8.60
C LEU A 287 13.10 12.13 7.61
N ASP A 288 11.94 12.64 8.01
CA ASP A 288 10.71 12.65 7.20
C ASP A 288 10.55 13.94 6.38
N LYS A 289 11.31 15.00 6.70
CA LYS A 289 11.30 16.27 5.97
C LYS A 289 12.16 16.21 4.70
N HIS A 290 11.61 15.60 3.65
CA HIS A 290 12.31 15.43 2.36
C HIS A 290 12.79 16.73 1.70
N GLN A 291 12.19 17.87 2.02
CA GLN A 291 12.63 19.19 1.54
C GLN A 291 14.04 19.56 1.99
N MET A 292 14.50 19.04 3.14
CA MET A 292 15.82 19.31 3.70
C MET A 292 16.90 18.35 3.18
N TRP A 293 16.53 17.34 2.40
CA TRP A 293 17.49 16.37 1.89
C TRP A 293 18.43 17.02 0.88
N THR A 294 19.73 16.75 1.01
CA THR A 294 20.75 17.29 0.11
C THR A 294 21.30 16.20 -0.81
N TYR A 295 21.60 16.54 -2.06
CA TYR A 295 22.04 15.56 -3.05
C TYR A 295 23.49 15.10 -2.82
N THR A 296 23.71 13.79 -2.91
CA THR A 296 25.04 13.20 -2.73
C THR A 296 25.95 13.46 -3.94
N LYS A 297 27.24 13.15 -3.79
CA LYS A 297 28.17 13.08 -4.93
C LYS A 297 27.77 11.97 -5.91
N ALA A 298 27.19 10.87 -5.41
CA ALA A 298 26.75 9.76 -6.25
C ALA A 298 25.62 10.16 -7.20
N LEU A 299 24.62 10.92 -6.73
CA LEU A 299 23.56 11.45 -7.61
C LEU A 299 24.12 12.39 -8.68
N ARG A 300 25.06 13.28 -8.31
CA ARG A 300 25.71 14.20 -9.26
C ARG A 300 26.53 13.45 -10.31
N SER A 301 27.24 12.39 -9.93
CA SER A 301 27.97 11.53 -10.88
C SER A 301 27.01 10.84 -11.84
N LEU A 302 25.91 10.29 -11.33
CA LEU A 302 24.89 9.62 -12.12
C LEU A 302 24.21 10.57 -13.12
N TYR A 303 23.93 11.81 -12.71
CA TYR A 303 23.41 12.87 -13.58
C TYR A 303 24.32 13.15 -14.78
N LYS A 304 25.63 13.26 -14.54
CA LYS A 304 26.63 13.50 -15.60
C LYS A 304 26.69 12.32 -16.58
N GLN A 305 26.78 11.10 -16.05
CA GLN A 305 26.82 9.88 -16.86
C GLN A 305 25.61 9.80 -17.81
N LEU A 306 24.41 10.07 -17.30
CA LEU A 306 23.16 10.05 -18.10
C LEU A 306 23.05 11.16 -19.16
N HIS A 307 23.90 12.19 -19.11
CA HIS A 307 23.96 13.27 -20.09
C HIS A 307 24.98 13.04 -21.20
N GLU A 308 26.01 12.24 -20.95
CA GLU A 308 27.18 12.14 -21.83
C GLU A 308 27.01 11.13 -22.98
N GLU A 309 26.11 10.14 -22.89
CA GLU A 309 25.98 9.06 -23.90
C GLU A 309 24.53 8.55 -24.14
N ASP A 310 24.39 7.61 -25.08
CA ASP A 310 23.13 7.02 -25.56
C ASP A 310 22.31 6.37 -24.42
N ALA A 311 21.06 6.84 -24.28
CA ALA A 311 20.31 6.75 -23.03
C ALA A 311 19.81 5.34 -22.62
N PHE A 312 19.73 4.39 -23.55
CA PHE A 312 19.03 3.11 -23.29
C PHE A 312 19.97 2.03 -22.76
N ALA A 313 21.11 1.78 -23.43
CA ALA A 313 22.08 0.77 -23.00
C ALA A 313 22.72 1.12 -21.64
N GLN A 314 22.92 2.42 -21.37
CA GLN A 314 23.45 2.90 -20.10
C GLN A 314 22.47 2.71 -18.94
N LYS A 315 21.16 2.88 -19.15
CA LYS A 315 20.15 2.70 -18.08
C LYS A 315 20.18 1.29 -17.50
N SER A 316 20.32 0.25 -18.34
CA SER A 316 20.42 -1.13 -17.88
C SER A 316 21.73 -1.39 -17.13
N GLN A 317 22.87 -0.90 -17.63
CA GLN A 317 24.16 -1.04 -16.93
C GLN A 317 24.17 -0.33 -15.56
N LEU A 318 23.59 0.88 -15.50
CA LEU A 318 23.45 1.64 -14.25
C LEU A 318 22.50 0.95 -13.27
N ALA A 319 21.39 0.39 -13.78
CA ALA A 319 20.47 -0.40 -12.98
C ALA A 319 21.14 -1.64 -12.40
N ASP A 320 21.93 -2.39 -13.18
CA ASP A 320 22.68 -3.55 -12.68
C ASP A 320 23.69 -3.14 -11.60
N ALA A 321 24.45 -2.06 -11.82
CA ALA A 321 25.40 -1.56 -10.82
C ALA A 321 24.72 -1.17 -9.49
N ILE A 322 23.55 -0.55 -9.55
CA ILE A 322 22.73 -0.23 -8.38
C ILE A 322 22.18 -1.50 -7.73
N ALA A 323 21.63 -2.41 -8.53
CA ALA A 323 21.08 -3.68 -8.06
C ALA A 323 22.16 -4.53 -7.35
N ARG A 324 23.39 -4.57 -7.86
CA ARG A 324 24.52 -5.22 -7.19
C ARG A 324 24.80 -4.64 -5.81
N LYS A 325 24.77 -3.31 -5.66
CA LYS A 325 24.94 -2.65 -4.36
C LYS A 325 23.79 -2.96 -3.40
N ILE A 326 22.55 -2.98 -3.91
CA ILE A 326 21.37 -3.36 -3.14
C ILE A 326 21.51 -4.81 -2.66
N ARG A 327 21.78 -5.77 -3.56
CA ARG A 327 21.94 -7.18 -3.21
C ARG A 327 23.05 -7.39 -2.16
N LYS A 328 24.15 -6.63 -2.24
CA LYS A 328 25.20 -6.66 -1.23
C LYS A 328 24.67 -6.22 0.14
N ARG A 329 24.05 -5.04 0.23
CA ARG A 329 23.52 -4.52 1.51
C ARG A 329 22.38 -5.38 2.08
N LEU A 330 21.59 -6.03 1.21
CA LEU A 330 20.54 -6.94 1.65
C LEU A 330 21.11 -8.18 2.33
N ARG A 331 22.20 -8.75 1.80
CA ARG A 331 22.92 -9.88 2.44
C ARG A 331 23.54 -9.46 3.77
N ASP A 332 24.24 -8.33 3.78
CA ASP A 332 24.89 -7.81 4.99
C ASP A 332 23.89 -7.53 6.13
N ALA A 333 22.61 -7.32 5.82
CA ALA A 333 21.53 -7.06 6.78
C ALA A 333 20.62 -8.29 7.07
N GLU A 334 20.99 -9.48 6.59
CA GLU A 334 20.42 -10.78 6.99
C GLU A 334 21.32 -11.52 7.98
N ASP A 335 22.60 -11.14 8.07
CA ASP A 335 23.59 -11.68 9.01
C ASP A 335 23.60 -10.96 10.39
N ASP A 336 22.79 -9.90 10.53
CA ASP A 336 22.47 -9.15 11.76
C ASP A 336 21.03 -9.43 12.21
#